data_AF-A0A4U9I5Q8-F1
#
_entry.id   AF-A0A4U9I5Q8-F1
#
_cell.length_a   1.000
_cell.length_b   1.000
_cell.length_c   1.000
_cell.angle_alpha   90.00
_cell.angle_beta   90.00
_cell.angle_gamma   90.00
#
_symmetry.space_group_name_H-M   'P 1'
#
loop_
_entity.id
_entity.type
_entity.pdbx_description
1 polymer ?
#
loop_
_entity_poly.entity_id
_entity_poly.type
_entity_poly.pdbx_seq_one_letter_code
_entity_poly.pdbx_strand_id
1 'polypeptide(L)'
;MKIESVNVTVFQYPTRRVSDTAGHSHPGPESLAKMAMLTITADDGTKGYSFAPPEVVRPFVVNTFFRKVMIGQDAFNREKIWQELAHWQRGSAHQLTERALGVC
;
A
#
# COMPACT_ATOMS: atom_id res chain seq x y z
N MET A 1 -20.33 -5.47 -3.69
CA MET A 1 -19.53 -5.26 -2.47
C MET A 1 -18.66 -4.04 -2.71
N LYS A 2 -19.11 -2.84 -2.29
CA LYS A 2 -18.41 -1.59 -2.66
C LYS A 2 -17.34 -1.25 -1.64
N ILE A 3 -16.19 -0.77 -2.10
CA ILE A 3 -15.14 -0.27 -1.22
C ILE A 3 -15.60 1.05 -0.59
N GLU A 4 -15.63 1.10 0.73
CA GLU A 4 -16.01 2.29 1.50
C GLU A 4 -14.78 3.05 2.00
N SER A 5 -13.72 2.35 2.40
CA SER A 5 -12.52 3.00 2.92
C SER A 5 -11.21 2.29 2.55
N VAL A 6 -10.16 3.10 2.43
CA VAL A 6 -8.78 2.68 2.26
C VAL A 6 -7.94 3.39 3.32
N ASN A 7 -7.36 2.61 4.24
CA ASN A 7 -6.64 3.09 5.40
C ASN A 7 -5.26 2.46 5.52
N VAL A 8 -4.34 3.17 6.16
CA VAL A 8 -2.98 2.68 6.44
C VAL A 8 -2.70 2.80 7.93
N THR A 9 -2.23 1.71 8.53
CA THR A 9 -1.73 1.69 9.91
C THR A 9 -0.25 1.39 9.89
N VAL A 10 0.57 2.31 10.40
CA VAL A 10 2.01 2.09 10.58
C VAL A 10 2.26 1.56 11.99
N PHE A 11 2.95 0.44 12.10
CA PHE A 11 3.31 -0.18 13.38
C PHE A 11 4.79 -0.54 13.40
N GLN A 12 5.31 -0.80 14.61
CA GLN A 12 6.66 -1.29 14.83
C GLN A 12 6.66 -2.77 15.15
N TYR A 13 7.68 -3.50 14.71
CA TYR A 13 7.85 -4.92 14.99
C TYR A 13 9.34 -5.25 15.25
N PRO A 14 9.64 -6.20 16.15
CA PRO A 14 11.00 -6.65 16.38
C PRO A 14 11.51 -7.45 15.17
N THR A 15 12.76 -7.21 14.78
CA THR A 15 13.40 -7.93 13.68
C THR A 15 14.91 -8.01 13.87
N ARG A 16 15.51 -9.08 13.33
CA ARG A 16 16.97 -9.24 13.18
C ARG A 16 17.44 -9.01 11.74
N ARG A 17 16.55 -8.56 10.86
CA ARG A 17 16.90 -8.17 9.49
C ARG A 17 17.33 -6.71 9.48
N VAL A 18 18.52 -6.45 8.98
CA VAL A 18 19.04 -5.09 8.72
C VAL A 18 19.26 -4.89 7.22
N SER A 19 19.22 -3.63 6.78
CA SER A 19 19.60 -3.26 5.42
C SER A 19 20.91 -2.50 5.44
N ASP A 20 21.85 -2.86 4.56
CA ASP A 20 23.08 -2.08 4.38
C ASP A 20 22.84 -0.76 3.64
N THR A 21 23.88 0.02 3.41
CA THR A 21 23.80 1.32 2.72
C THR A 21 23.38 1.21 1.25
N ALA A 22 23.46 0.02 0.65
CA ALA A 22 22.99 -0.28 -0.70
C ALA A 22 21.57 -0.89 -0.71
N GLY A 23 20.97 -1.15 0.47
CA GLY A 23 19.64 -1.71 0.61
C GLY A 23 19.57 -3.24 0.62
N HIS A 24 20.70 -3.95 0.64
CA HIS A 24 20.70 -5.41 0.73
C HIS A 24 20.41 -5.88 2.15
N SER A 25 19.73 -7.02 2.26
CA SER A 25 19.32 -7.57 3.54
C SER A 25 20.38 -8.46 4.14
N HIS A 26 20.66 -8.25 5.42
CA HIS A 26 21.59 -9.07 6.21
C HIS A 26 20.96 -9.45 7.55
N PRO A 27 21.40 -10.55 8.18
CA PRO A 27 21.14 -10.78 9.60
C PRO A 27 21.93 -9.77 10.44
N GLY A 28 21.36 -9.36 11.58
CA GLY A 28 21.97 -8.42 12.51
C GLY A 28 21.35 -8.47 13.91
N PRO A 29 21.76 -7.55 14.80
CA PRO A 29 21.16 -7.40 16.12
C PRO A 29 19.65 -7.13 16.05
N GLU A 30 18.93 -7.46 17.11
CA GLU A 30 17.50 -7.16 17.21
C GLU A 30 17.28 -5.64 17.24
N SER A 31 16.28 -5.18 16.47
CA SER A 31 15.87 -3.78 16.40
C SER A 31 14.36 -3.69 16.13
N LEU A 32 13.80 -2.48 16.27
CA LEU A 32 12.42 -2.20 15.89
C LEU A 32 12.35 -1.59 14.49
N ALA A 33 11.77 -2.33 13.55
CA ALA A 33 11.48 -1.83 12.20
C ALA A 33 10.03 -1.33 12.10
N LYS A 34 9.76 -0.48 11.10
CA LYS A 34 8.40 -0.02 10.78
C LYS A 34 7.82 -0.81 9.61
N MET A 35 6.53 -1.12 9.68
CA MET A 35 5.74 -1.69 8.58
C MET A 35 4.43 -0.92 8.46
N ALA A 36 3.89 -0.81 7.26
CA ALA A 36 2.55 -0.31 7.03
C ALA A 36 1.61 -1.46 6.64
N MET A 37 0.42 -1.49 7.25
CA MET A 37 -0.69 -2.34 6.86
C MET A 37 -1.72 -1.50 6.12
N LEU A 38 -1.91 -1.77 4.83
CA LEU A 38 -3.02 -1.24 4.04
C LEU A 38 -4.27 -2.07 4.35
N THR A 39 -5.36 -1.40 4.66
CA THR A 39 -6.68 -2.02 4.90
C THR A 39 -7.70 -1.42 3.95
N ILE A 40 -8.35 -2.28 3.17
CA ILE A 40 -9.49 -1.92 2.31
C ILE A 40 -10.73 -2.50 2.97
N THR A 41 -11.73 -1.66 3.26
CA THR A 41 -13.00 -2.08 3.90
C THR A 41 -14.15 -1.86 2.92
N ALA A 42 -14.97 -2.89 2.72
CA ALA A 42 -16.20 -2.81 1.94
C ALA A 42 -17.41 -2.37 2.79
N ASP A 43 -18.49 -2.00 2.11
CA ASP A 43 -19.77 -1.54 2.68
C ASP A 43 -20.50 -2.58 3.56
N ASP A 44 -20.16 -3.85 3.43
CA ASP A 44 -20.63 -4.93 4.30
C ASP A 44 -19.70 -5.23 5.50
N GLY A 45 -18.63 -4.45 5.65
CA GLY A 45 -17.62 -4.60 6.69
C GLY A 45 -16.49 -5.59 6.36
N THR A 46 -16.53 -6.28 5.21
CA THR A 46 -15.44 -7.16 4.75
C THR A 46 -14.14 -6.38 4.59
N LYS A 47 -13.01 -6.98 4.96
CA LYS A 47 -11.69 -6.33 4.93
C LYS A 47 -10.65 -7.15 4.19
N GLY A 48 -9.90 -6.48 3.32
CA GLY A 48 -8.65 -6.98 2.73
C GLY A 48 -7.45 -6.27 3.33
N TYR A 49 -6.32 -6.99 3.45
CA TYR A 49 -5.10 -6.48 4.06
C TYR A 49 -3.88 -6.77 3.19
N SER A 50 -2.94 -5.84 3.16
CA SER A 50 -1.64 -6.01 2.50
C SER A 50 -0.57 -5.22 3.26
N PHE A 51 0.69 -5.65 3.17
CA PHE A 51 1.81 -5.07 3.93
C PHE A 51 2.87 -4.47 3.00
N ALA A 52 3.37 -3.30 3.36
CA ALA A 52 4.39 -2.61 2.58
C ALA A 52 5.31 -1.75 3.46
N PRO A 53 6.51 -1.37 2.98
CA PRO A 53 7.28 -0.30 3.59
C PRO A 53 6.43 0.99 3.67
N PRO A 54 6.46 1.75 4.79
CA PRO A 54 5.58 2.92 4.96
C PRO A 54 5.62 3.94 3.81
N GLU A 55 6.79 4.17 3.22
CA GLU A 55 6.94 5.13 2.11
C GLU A 55 6.19 4.73 0.83
N VAL A 56 5.98 3.44 0.61
CA VAL A 56 5.26 2.89 -0.55
C VAL A 56 3.77 3.27 -0.49
N VAL A 57 3.21 3.34 0.72
CA VAL A 57 1.79 3.68 0.98
C VAL A 57 1.66 4.94 1.85
N ARG A 58 2.58 5.89 1.71
CA ARG A 58 2.56 7.16 2.45
C ARG A 58 1.27 7.96 2.15
N PRO A 59 0.84 8.87 3.03
CA PRO A 59 -0.44 9.56 2.91
C PRO A 59 -0.72 10.19 1.54
N PHE A 60 0.31 10.77 0.89
CA PHE A 60 0.16 11.34 -0.45
C PHE A 60 -0.30 10.30 -1.49
N VAL A 61 0.31 9.12 -1.53
CA VAL A 61 -0.04 8.07 -2.51
C VAL A 61 -1.47 7.58 -2.29
N VAL A 62 -1.83 7.33 -1.03
CA VAL A 62 -3.15 6.82 -0.66
C VAL A 62 -4.24 7.84 -0.97
N ASN A 63 -4.04 9.10 -0.60
CA ASN A 63 -5.05 10.15 -0.79
C ASN A 63 -5.18 10.59 -2.25
N THR A 64 -4.07 10.74 -2.98
CA THR A 64 -4.09 11.25 -4.34
C THR A 64 -4.53 10.18 -5.36
N PHE A 65 -4.18 8.91 -5.14
CA PHE A 65 -4.42 7.84 -6.12
C PHE A 65 -5.39 6.77 -5.62
N PHE A 66 -5.06 6.06 -4.53
CA PHE A 66 -5.82 4.86 -4.14
C PHE A 66 -7.27 5.18 -3.78
N ARG A 67 -7.49 6.14 -2.89
CA ARG A 67 -8.85 6.54 -2.48
C ARG A 67 -9.66 7.07 -3.66
N LYS A 68 -9.01 7.78 -4.58
CA LYS A 68 -9.66 8.35 -5.77
C LYS A 68 -10.15 7.27 -6.74
N VAL A 69 -9.38 6.20 -6.92
CA VAL A 69 -9.75 5.10 -7.83
C VAL A 69 -10.69 4.08 -7.15
N MET A 70 -10.40 3.71 -5.91
CA MET A 70 -11.02 2.54 -5.27
C MET A 70 -12.37 2.84 -4.60
N ILE A 71 -12.54 3.99 -3.92
CA ILE A 71 -13.75 4.24 -3.14
C ILE A 71 -14.97 4.26 -4.06
N GLY A 72 -16.01 3.49 -3.69
CA GLY A 72 -17.25 3.33 -4.44
C GLY A 72 -17.21 2.26 -5.55
N GLN A 73 -16.03 1.74 -5.91
CA GLN A 73 -15.93 0.61 -6.84
C GLN A 73 -16.37 -0.69 -6.18
N ASP A 74 -16.87 -1.64 -6.99
CA ASP A 74 -17.02 -3.01 -6.53
C ASP A 74 -15.64 -3.67 -6.33
N ALA A 75 -15.41 -4.24 -5.15
CA ALA A 75 -14.14 -4.82 -4.74
C ALA A 75 -13.68 -5.99 -5.64
N PHE A 76 -14.61 -6.65 -6.36
CA PHE A 76 -14.26 -7.75 -7.27
C PHE A 76 -13.81 -7.28 -8.66
N ASN A 77 -13.96 -5.99 -9.00
CA ASN A 77 -13.49 -5.42 -10.27
C ASN A 77 -11.97 -5.15 -10.28
N ARG A 78 -11.18 -6.13 -9.84
CA ARG A 78 -9.73 -6.00 -9.58
C ARG A 78 -8.96 -5.51 -10.81
N GLU A 79 -9.19 -6.10 -11.98
CA GLU A 79 -8.50 -5.69 -13.21
C GLU A 79 -8.82 -4.24 -13.60
N LYS A 80 -10.07 -3.82 -13.48
CA LYS A 80 -10.46 -2.43 -13.75
C LYS A 80 -9.76 -1.46 -12.80
N ILE A 81 -9.78 -1.75 -11.49
CA ILE A 81 -9.11 -0.93 -10.47
C ILE A 81 -7.60 -0.86 -10.74
N TRP A 82 -6.99 -1.99 -11.07
CA TRP A 82 -5.56 -2.08 -11.37
C TRP A 82 -5.18 -1.25 -12.60
N GLN A 83 -5.91 -1.40 -13.71
CA GLN A 83 -5.68 -0.63 -14.94
C GLN A 83 -5.88 0.87 -14.71
N GLU A 84 -6.92 1.27 -13.97
CA GLU A 84 -7.13 2.68 -13.61
C GLU A 84 -5.93 3.24 -12.83
N LEU A 85 -5.42 2.53 -11.82
CA LEU A 85 -4.22 2.95 -11.09
C LEU A 85 -2.96 2.98 -11.99
N ALA A 86 -2.77 1.99 -12.85
CA ALA A 86 -1.65 1.93 -13.78
C ALA A 86 -1.66 3.14 -14.74
N HIS A 87 -2.83 3.51 -15.27
CA HIS A 87 -2.99 4.71 -16.10
C HIS A 87 -2.56 6.00 -15.38
N TRP A 88 -2.79 6.10 -14.06
CA TRP A 88 -2.36 7.25 -13.27
C TRP A 88 -0.85 7.34 -13.09
N GLN A 89 -0.07 6.26 -13.26
CA GLN A 89 1.40 6.30 -13.11
C GLN A 89 2.04 7.35 -14.03
N ARG A 90 1.59 7.42 -15.29
CA ARG A 90 2.11 8.36 -16.29
C ARG A 90 1.98 9.82 -15.86
N GLY A 91 0.85 10.17 -15.24
CA GLY A 91 0.56 11.53 -14.76
C GLY A 91 1.04 11.82 -13.34
N SER A 92 1.58 10.82 -12.63
CA SER A 92 1.88 10.92 -11.20
C SER A 92 3.20 11.63 -10.88
N ALA A 93 3.97 12.06 -11.89
CA ALA A 93 5.35 12.54 -11.72
C ALA A 93 6.21 11.57 -10.88
N HIS A 94 6.11 10.27 -11.20
CA HIS A 94 6.78 9.15 -10.51
C HIS A 94 6.41 8.96 -9.03
N GLN A 95 5.34 9.61 -8.54
CA GLN A 95 4.90 9.44 -7.15
C GLN A 95 4.15 8.12 -6.93
N LEU A 96 3.43 7.63 -7.94
CA LEU A 96 2.79 6.31 -7.93
C LEU A 96 3.74 5.29 -8.57
N THR A 97 4.52 4.62 -7.73
CA THR A 97 5.53 3.66 -8.18
C THR A 97 4.92 2.28 -8.44
N GLU A 98 5.62 1.45 -9.21
CA GLU A 98 5.23 0.05 -9.40
C GLU A 98 5.14 -0.72 -8.08
N ARG A 99 6.03 -0.41 -7.12
CA ARG A 99 5.95 -1.02 -5.77
C ARG A 99 4.67 -0.64 -5.04
N ALA A 100 4.11 0.54 -5.28
CA ALA A 100 2.84 0.95 -4.68
C ALA A 100 1.66 0.21 -5.32
N LEU A 101 1.68 0.06 -6.65
CA LEU A 101 0.67 -0.73 -7.36
C LEU A 101 0.64 -2.19 -6.91
N GLY A 102 1.80 -2.82 -6.73
CA GLY A 102 1.88 -4.22 -6.30
C GLY A 102 1.38 -4.50 -4.88
N VAL A 103 1.00 -3.48 -4.10
CA VAL A 103 0.37 -3.65 -2.77
C VAL A 103 -1.12 -3.98 -2.89
N CYS A 104 -1.75 -3.59 -4.01
CA CYS A 104 -3.20 -3.57 -4.23
C CYS A 104 -3.67 -4.66 -5.19
#